data_AF-A0AA36GRL9-F1
#
_entry.id   AF-A0AA36GRL9-F1
#
_cell.length_a   1.000
_cell.length_b   1.000
_cell.length_c   1.000
_cell.angle_alpha   90.00
_cell.angle_beta   90.00
_cell.angle_gamma   90.00
#
_symmetry.space_group_name_H-M   'P 1'
#
loop_
_entity.id
_entity.type
_entity.pdbx_description
1 polymer ?
#
loop_
_entity_poly.entity_id
_entity_poly.type
_entity_poly.pdbx_seq_one_letter_code
_entity_poly.pdbx_strand_id
1 'polypeptide(L)'
;MRSTLLVLILFVVATFVSSCDKFQKNVNLFCKFPGETEPCLTKNAKSFESSCCSRPGGCSSMEFPKDKVCCFTQACLDRCYPGKGHRMGTVY
;
A
#
# COMPACT_ATOMS: atom_id res chain seq x y z
N MET A 1 -19.33 -10.89 -32.17
CA MET A 1 -18.25 -9.87 -32.08
C MET A 1 -18.45 -8.85 -30.95
N ARG A 2 -19.65 -8.28 -30.74
CA ARG A 2 -19.88 -7.33 -29.60
C ARG A 2 -19.73 -7.97 -28.21
N SER A 3 -20.17 -9.21 -28.04
CA SER A 3 -20.13 -9.90 -26.73
C SER A 3 -18.71 -10.33 -26.32
N THR A 4 -17.86 -10.74 -27.27
CA THR A 4 -16.45 -11.10 -27.00
C THR A 4 -15.59 -9.91 -26.59
N LEU A 5 -15.89 -8.72 -27.11
CA LEU A 5 -15.22 -7.47 -26.72
C LEU A 5 -15.54 -7.06 -25.28
N LEU A 6 -16.79 -7.23 -24.84
CA LEU A 6 -17.21 -6.95 -23.46
C LEU A 6 -16.50 -7.86 -22.44
N VAL A 7 -16.34 -9.14 -22.77
CA VAL A 7 -15.63 -10.10 -21.90
C VAL A 7 -14.15 -9.72 -21.73
N LEU A 8 -13.47 -9.33 -22.82
CA LEU A 8 -12.09 -8.86 -22.78
C LEU A 8 -11.94 -7.58 -21.92
N ILE A 9 -12.85 -6.62 -22.08
CA ILE A 9 -12.84 -5.37 -21.30
C ILE A 9 -13.01 -5.66 -19.79
N LEU A 10 -13.93 -6.55 -19.43
CA LEU A 10 -14.14 -6.95 -18.03
C LEU A 10 -12.91 -7.64 -17.43
N PHE A 11 -12.23 -8.49 -18.21
CA PHE A 11 -11.01 -9.17 -17.76
C PHE A 11 -9.89 -8.18 -17.47
N VAL A 12 -9.70 -7.20 -18.36
CA VAL A 12 -8.69 -6.15 -18.19
C VAL A 12 -8.98 -5.32 -16.94
N VAL A 13 -10.22 -4.87 -16.75
CA VAL A 13 -10.61 -4.11 -15.54
C VAL A 13 -10.40 -4.92 -14.26
N ALA A 14 -10.75 -6.21 -14.24
CA ALA A 14 -10.54 -7.08 -13.09
C ALA A 14 -9.05 -7.19 -12.72
N THR A 15 -8.16 -7.35 -13.71
CA THR A 15 -6.71 -7.43 -13.45
C THR A 15 -6.12 -6.13 -12.90
N PHE A 16 -6.65 -4.97 -13.29
CA PHE A 16 -6.23 -3.68 -12.76
C PHE A 16 -6.63 -3.50 -11.28
N VAL A 17 -7.87 -3.87 -10.93
CA VAL A 17 -8.35 -3.80 -9.53
C VAL A 17 -7.51 -4.71 -8.63
N SER A 18 -7.28 -5.96 -9.05
CA SER A 18 -6.45 -6.90 -8.28
C SER A 18 -4.98 -6.48 -8.16
N SER A 19 -4.48 -5.67 -9.10
CA SER A 19 -3.12 -5.12 -9.04
C SER A 19 -3.00 -4.02 -7.96
N CYS A 20 -4.06 -3.24 -7.74
CA CYS A 20 -4.12 -2.27 -6.65
C CYS A 20 -4.26 -2.91 -5.26
N ASP A 21 -4.94 -4.06 -5.15
CA ASP A 21 -5.06 -4.78 -3.87
C ASP A 21 -3.68 -5.14 -3.28
N LYS A 22 -2.69 -5.40 -4.12
CA LYS A 22 -1.32 -5.67 -3.66
C LYS A 22 -0.66 -4.46 -3.00
N PHE A 23 -0.93 -3.25 -3.50
CA PHE A 23 -0.44 -2.03 -2.84
C PHE A 23 -0.97 -1.93 -1.42
N GLN A 24 -2.28 -2.12 -1.23
CA GLN A 24 -2.91 -2.06 0.08
C GLN A 24 -2.44 -3.19 1.00
N LYS A 25 -2.23 -4.41 0.47
CA LYS A 25 -1.62 -5.51 1.24
C LYS A 25 -0.22 -5.16 1.74
N ASN A 26 0.64 -4.61 0.88
CA ASN A 26 1.99 -4.19 1.27
C ASN A 26 1.97 -3.02 2.28
N VAL A 27 1.06 -2.06 2.10
CA VAL A 27 0.83 -0.98 3.09
C VAL A 27 0.49 -1.56 4.47
N ASN A 28 -0.45 -2.50 4.53
CA ASN A 28 -0.84 -3.12 5.79
C ASN A 28 0.26 -3.99 6.39
N LEU A 29 1.10 -4.62 5.56
CA LEU A 29 2.18 -5.47 6.02
C LEU A 29 3.37 -4.67 6.56
N PHE A 30 3.75 -3.58 5.87
CA PHE A 30 4.98 -2.85 6.19
C PHE A 30 4.74 -1.57 6.97
N CYS A 31 3.64 -0.85 6.73
CA CYS A 31 3.44 0.47 7.30
C CYS A 31 2.53 0.48 8.53
N LYS A 32 1.91 -0.65 8.88
CA LYS A 32 1.04 -0.77 10.05
C LYS A 32 1.83 -1.26 11.26
N PHE A 33 1.80 -0.47 12.33
CA PHE A 33 2.43 -0.87 13.58
C PHE A 33 1.64 -2.00 14.25
N PRO A 34 2.29 -2.97 14.91
CA PRO A 34 1.58 -4.03 15.63
C PRO A 34 0.59 -3.49 16.65
N GLY A 35 -0.61 -4.06 16.68
CA GLY A 35 -1.69 -3.63 17.58
C GLY A 35 -2.49 -2.41 17.10
N GLU A 36 -2.07 -1.76 16.01
CA GLU A 36 -2.77 -0.62 15.44
C GLU A 36 -3.76 -1.06 14.35
N THR A 37 -4.88 -0.32 14.24
CA THR A 37 -5.92 -0.58 13.23
C THR A 37 -5.53 -0.03 11.87
N GLU A 38 -4.90 1.14 11.84
CA GLU A 38 -4.56 1.89 10.62
C GLU A 38 -3.05 1.96 10.38
N PRO A 39 -2.58 1.91 9.12
CA PRO A 39 -1.17 2.07 8.78
C PRO A 39 -0.70 3.52 8.93
N CYS A 40 0.56 3.73 9.30
CA CYS A 40 1.18 5.05 9.36
C CYS A 40 1.91 5.37 8.05
N LEU A 41 1.33 6.30 7.29
CA LEU A 41 1.78 6.64 5.94
C LEU A 41 2.40 8.04 5.86
N THR A 42 3.27 8.24 4.87
CA THR A 42 3.72 9.58 4.48
C THR A 42 2.59 10.34 3.80
N LYS A 43 2.66 11.68 3.77
CA LYS A 43 1.66 12.51 3.06
C LYS A 43 1.54 12.17 1.57
N ASN A 44 2.62 11.67 0.97
CA ASN A 44 2.69 11.34 -0.46
C ASN A 44 2.51 9.84 -0.74
N ALA A 45 2.14 9.01 0.25
CA ALA A 45 2.00 7.57 0.06
C ALA A 45 1.09 7.19 -1.11
N LYS A 46 -0.02 7.91 -1.31
CA LYS A 46 -0.98 7.68 -2.39
C LYS A 46 -0.41 7.91 -3.80
N SER A 47 0.64 8.71 -3.98
CA SER A 47 1.23 8.92 -5.31
C SER A 47 1.93 7.68 -5.86
N PHE A 48 2.25 6.70 -5.00
CA PHE A 48 2.87 5.44 -5.37
C PHE A 48 1.86 4.35 -5.73
N GLU A 49 0.58 4.55 -5.44
CA GLU A 49 -0.48 3.58 -5.71
C GLU A 49 -0.65 3.36 -7.21
N SER A 50 -0.77 4.43 -8.00
CA SER A 50 -0.93 4.34 -9.47
C SER A 50 0.24 3.62 -10.15
N SER A 51 1.47 3.86 -9.66
CA SER A 51 2.67 3.20 -10.16
C SER A 51 2.73 1.71 -9.80
N CYS A 52 2.11 1.31 -8.67
CA CYS A 52 1.96 -0.09 -8.30
C CYS A 52 0.86 -0.77 -9.12
N CYS A 53 -0.29 -0.11 -9.28
CA CYS A 53 -1.45 -0.62 -10.00
C CYS A 53 -1.23 -0.78 -11.51
N SER A 54 -0.38 0.04 -12.11
CA SER A 54 -0.08 0.00 -13.55
C SER A 54 0.84 -1.16 -13.95
N ARG A 55 1.48 -1.81 -12.98
CA ARG A 55 2.34 -2.97 -13.23
C ARG A 55 1.48 -4.22 -13.45
N PRO A 56 1.81 -5.07 -14.44
CA PRO A 56 1.14 -6.35 -14.61
C PRO A 56 1.20 -7.18 -13.34
N GLY A 57 0.04 -7.41 -12.73
CA GLY A 57 -0.06 -8.14 -11.46
C GLY A 57 0.37 -7.36 -10.22
N GLY A 58 0.48 -6.03 -10.27
CA GLY A 58 0.77 -5.15 -9.13
C GLY A 58 2.24 -5.10 -8.71
N CYS A 59 2.58 -4.26 -7.71
CA CYS A 59 3.91 -4.21 -7.11
C CYS A 59 4.12 -5.36 -6.12
N SER A 60 5.29 -6.01 -6.20
CA SER A 60 5.70 -7.00 -5.21
C SER A 60 6.15 -6.35 -3.90
N SER A 61 6.28 -7.15 -2.83
CA SER A 61 6.78 -6.69 -1.53
C SER A 61 8.24 -6.19 -1.57
N MET A 62 9.04 -6.69 -2.53
CA MET A 62 10.41 -6.24 -2.76
C MET A 62 10.47 -4.90 -3.48
N GLU A 63 9.52 -4.62 -4.36
CA GLU A 63 9.47 -3.38 -5.14
C GLU A 63 8.70 -2.26 -4.44
N PHE A 64 7.94 -2.61 -3.40
CA PHE A 64 7.17 -1.65 -2.62
C PHE A 64 8.12 -0.64 -1.95
N PRO A 65 8.01 0.67 -2.23
CA PRO A 65 8.96 1.66 -1.76
C PRO A 65 8.67 2.02 -0.29
N LYS A 66 9.03 1.11 0.63
CA LYS A 66 8.75 1.19 2.08
C LYS A 66 9.12 2.55 2.65
N ASP A 67 10.34 3.02 2.40
CA ASP A 67 10.86 4.27 2.96
C ASP A 67 10.18 5.54 2.43
N LYS A 68 9.45 5.43 1.31
CA LYS A 68 8.70 6.55 0.72
C LYS A 68 7.21 6.51 1.09
N VAL A 69 6.67 5.32 1.34
CA VAL A 69 5.24 5.11 1.61
C VAL A 69 4.96 5.03 3.11
N CYS A 70 5.73 4.24 3.85
CA CYS A 70 5.57 4.11 5.29
C CYS A 70 6.24 5.28 6.01
N CYS A 71 5.61 5.77 7.08
CA CYS A 71 6.23 6.79 7.91
C CYS A 71 6.62 6.25 9.28
N PHE A 72 7.92 6.09 9.49
CA PHE A 72 8.46 5.52 10.72
C PHE A 72 9.27 6.52 11.57
N THR A 73 9.31 7.80 11.19
CA THR A 73 9.93 8.81 12.05
C THR A 73 9.12 8.98 13.33
N GLN A 74 9.76 9.33 14.44
CA GLN A 74 9.05 9.54 15.71
C GLN A 74 7.92 10.54 15.56
N ALA A 75 8.18 11.66 14.87
CA ALA A 75 7.15 12.67 14.57
C ALA A 75 5.95 12.13 13.78
N CYS A 76 6.16 11.14 12.90
CA CYS A 76 5.06 10.48 12.20
C CYS A 76 4.31 9.51 13.10
N LEU A 77 5.02 8.71 13.88
CA LEU A 77 4.41 7.78 14.82
C LEU A 77 3.59 8.52 15.88
N ASP A 78 4.07 9.64 16.41
CA ASP A 78 3.34 10.46 17.37
C ASP A 78 2.07 11.07 16.76
N ARG A 79 2.07 11.35 15.45
CA ARG A 79 0.88 11.82 14.73
C ARG A 79 -0.11 10.69 14.43
N CYS A 80 0.39 9.53 14.01
CA CYS A 80 -0.44 8.38 13.65
C CYS A 80 -1.04 7.71 14.89
N TYR A 81 -0.25 7.65 15.97
CA TYR A 81 -0.52 6.85 17.16
C TYR A 81 -0.22 7.66 18.43
N PRO A 82 -0.94 8.77 18.66
CA PRO A 82 -0.67 9.68 19.77
C PRO A 82 -0.79 8.96 21.11
N GLY A 83 0.22 9.13 21.97
CA GLY A 83 0.24 8.55 23.32
C GLY A 83 0.53 7.04 23.40
N LYS A 84 0.81 6.38 22.27
CA LYS A 84 1.11 4.93 22.22
C LYS A 84 2.57 4.59 22.48
N GLY A 85 3.47 5.58 22.39
CA GLY A 85 4.89 5.42 22.70
C GLY A 85 5.67 4.54 21.71
N HIS A 86 5.15 4.33 20.50
CA HIS A 86 5.86 3.60 19.45
C HIS A 86 7.18 4.28 19.10
N ARG A 87 8.27 3.52 19.06
CA ARG A 87 9.62 4.02 18.74
C ARG A 87 10.16 3.40 17.47
N MET A 88 10.87 4.22 16.70
CA MET A 88 11.59 3.76 15.52
C MET A 88 12.72 2.79 15.90
N GLY A 89 12.84 1.67 15.19
CA GLY A 89 13.85 0.65 15.48
C GLY A 89 13.46 -0.38 16.55
N THR A 90 12.21 -0.35 17.04
CA THR A 90 11.66 -1.49 17.79
C THR A 90 11.39 -2.61 16.78
N VAL A 91 12.41 -3.41 16.49
CA VAL A 91 12.30 -4.64 15.72
C VAL A 91 11.52 -5.63 16.59
N TYR A 92 10.45 -6.21 16.03
CA TYR A 92 9.93 -7.49 16.50
C TYR A 92 10.44 -8.57 15.56
#